data_AF-A0AAV1H458-F1
#
_entry.id   AF-A0AAV1H458-F1
#
_cell.length_a   1.000
_cell.length_b   1.000
_cell.length_c   1.000
_cell.angle_alpha   90.00
_cell.angle_beta   90.00
_cell.angle_gamma   90.00
#
_symmetry.space_group_name_H-M   'P 1'
#
loop_
_entity.id
_entity.type
_entity.pdbx_description
1 polymer ?
#
loop_
_entity_poly.entity_id
_entity_poly.type
_entity_poly.pdbx_seq_one_letter_code
_entity_poly.pdbx_strand_id
1 'polypeptide(L)'
;MFLNRAMNHFATFSVLLQFKILERMRSFGMIPVLPAFSGNIPKGILRLYPEANVTRLGPWAHFNCSFSCSYILDPQDPLFLQIGSLYLSQVVKQFGTDHIYNTDTFNEMTPPSSDLAYLSAVSRSVFASMTAVDPQAIWLMQGWLFFSDAVFWKPARIQALLHGVPLGRMIVLDLFAETEPIFSYTESFYGQPFIWCMLQNFGGNSGFFGTVESINSGPFKALHFPNSTLVGIGMTPEGIEQNPVMYELMSELAWRKEPVNLSNWVSLYAVRRYGSSQNNLTAAWRLLLSSVYNCTVPHYKNHNHSPLVRRPSFRMNTDLWYDPADLYKAWKMMIEAAPSLMSKETFRYDLVDVTRQVLQVLTTSFYKDISDAFHSQKLPELLTAGGVLVYDLLPELNRLLSSDPNFLLGTWLERARSLAIDDKEADLYDMNARNQLTLWGPNGEIIDYANKEWGGLMEDYYAQRWGLFVHTLVECLDSGQPFKQDMFNHAVFQVEKGFIYNRRKYPTKPHGDTYEIAYRIFLKYYPQALKRL
;
A
#
# COMPACT_ATOMS: atom_id res chain seq x y z
N MET A 1 -25.36 -18.14 13.93
CA MET A 1 -26.13 -17.10 14.65
C MET A 1 -25.32 -15.84 14.91
N PHE A 2 -24.07 -15.91 15.40
CA PHE A 2 -23.21 -14.73 15.65
C PHE A 2 -22.74 -14.01 14.38
N LEU A 3 -22.32 -14.73 13.33
CA LEU A 3 -22.00 -14.14 12.02
C LEU A 3 -23.15 -13.29 11.46
N ASN A 4 -24.41 -13.73 11.62
CA ASN A 4 -25.58 -12.97 11.18
C ASN A 4 -25.84 -11.70 12.00
N ARG A 5 -25.45 -11.65 13.29
CA ARG A 5 -25.70 -10.48 14.15
C ARG A 5 -24.63 -9.40 13.96
N ALA A 6 -23.36 -9.81 13.88
CA ALA A 6 -22.24 -8.94 13.50
C ALA A 6 -22.41 -8.39 12.07
N MET A 7 -22.81 -9.23 11.10
CA MET A 7 -23.13 -8.77 9.74
C MET A 7 -24.25 -7.72 9.73
N ASN A 8 -25.27 -7.85 10.58
CA ASN A 8 -26.38 -6.89 10.61
C ASN A 8 -25.96 -5.51 11.14
N HIS A 9 -25.11 -5.43 12.18
CA HIS A 9 -24.60 -4.15 12.66
C HIS A 9 -23.64 -3.50 11.65
N PHE A 10 -22.64 -4.25 11.17
CA PHE A 10 -21.70 -3.75 10.18
C PHE A 10 -22.41 -3.27 8.91
N ALA A 11 -23.41 -4.02 8.42
CA ALA A 11 -24.21 -3.60 7.27
C ALA A 11 -24.98 -2.31 7.56
N THR A 12 -25.64 -2.21 8.71
CA THR A 12 -26.39 -0.99 9.08
C THR A 12 -25.47 0.22 9.19
N PHE A 13 -24.34 0.08 9.90
CA PHE A 13 -23.33 1.13 10.02
C PHE A 13 -22.80 1.57 8.65
N SER A 14 -22.43 0.61 7.80
CA SER A 14 -21.87 0.89 6.47
C SER A 14 -22.88 1.59 5.56
N VAL A 15 -24.15 1.20 5.57
CA VAL A 15 -25.20 1.89 4.79
C VAL A 15 -25.38 3.33 5.26
N LEU A 16 -25.44 3.57 6.58
CA LEU A 16 -25.57 4.92 7.13
C LEU A 16 -24.35 5.80 6.80
N LEU A 17 -23.15 5.23 6.88
CA LEU A 17 -21.93 5.92 6.52
C LEU A 17 -21.91 6.27 5.02
N GLN A 18 -22.31 5.33 4.16
CA GLN A 18 -22.38 5.54 2.71
C GLN A 18 -23.31 6.69 2.35
N PHE A 19 -24.49 6.80 2.98
CA PHE A 19 -25.37 7.95 2.77
C PHE A 19 -24.69 9.29 3.10
N LYS A 20 -23.99 9.38 4.24
CA LYS A 20 -23.27 10.59 4.64
C LYS A 20 -22.15 10.95 3.66
N ILE A 21 -21.43 9.95 3.16
CA ILE A 21 -20.36 10.14 2.17
C ILE A 21 -20.95 10.65 0.85
N LEU A 22 -21.97 9.98 0.30
CA LEU A 22 -22.57 10.35 -0.96
C LEU A 22 -23.22 11.74 -0.91
N GLU A 23 -23.94 12.05 0.16
CA GLU A 23 -24.53 13.37 0.38
C GLU A 23 -23.45 14.45 0.38
N ARG A 24 -22.36 14.24 1.13
CA ARG A 24 -21.25 15.20 1.19
C ARG A 24 -20.56 15.35 -0.16
N MET A 25 -20.25 14.26 -0.85
CA MET A 25 -19.62 14.29 -2.18
C MET A 25 -20.47 15.07 -3.18
N ARG A 26 -21.76 14.73 -3.29
CA ARG A 26 -22.69 15.40 -4.20
C ARG A 26 -22.88 16.87 -3.86
N SER A 27 -22.87 17.25 -2.58
CA SER A 27 -22.95 18.66 -2.16
C SER A 27 -21.78 19.52 -2.66
N PHE A 28 -20.62 18.91 -2.95
CA PHE A 28 -19.46 19.57 -3.54
C PHE A 28 -19.39 19.41 -5.07
N GLY A 29 -20.37 18.75 -5.70
CA GLY A 29 -20.34 18.43 -7.12
C GLY A 29 -19.35 17.32 -7.50
N MET A 30 -18.87 16.53 -6.53
CA MET A 30 -18.09 15.33 -6.81
C MET A 30 -18.99 14.23 -7.38
N ILE A 31 -18.47 13.43 -8.30
CA ILE A 31 -19.15 12.27 -8.89
C ILE A 31 -18.67 11.02 -8.16
N PRO A 32 -19.47 10.44 -7.23
CA PRO A 32 -19.12 9.19 -6.60
C PRO A 32 -19.27 8.03 -7.59
N VAL A 33 -18.26 7.15 -7.62
CA VAL A 33 -18.30 5.91 -8.39
C VAL A 33 -18.95 4.84 -7.53
N LEU A 34 -19.97 4.16 -8.06
CA LEU A 34 -20.69 3.09 -7.36
C LEU A 34 -20.27 1.70 -7.87
N PRO A 35 -20.35 0.64 -7.06
CA PRO A 35 -19.96 -0.70 -7.51
C PRO A 35 -20.99 -1.30 -8.47
N ALA A 36 -20.52 -2.14 -9.39
CA ALA A 36 -21.32 -3.00 -10.26
C ALA A 36 -20.91 -4.48 -10.12
N PHE A 37 -21.62 -5.36 -10.83
CA PHE A 37 -21.37 -6.80 -10.79
C PHE A 37 -20.23 -7.21 -11.74
N SER A 38 -19.28 -8.01 -11.23
CA SER A 38 -18.08 -8.44 -11.97
C SER A 38 -18.18 -9.81 -12.63
N GLY A 39 -19.26 -10.57 -12.39
CA GLY A 39 -19.38 -11.97 -12.80
C GLY A 39 -19.01 -12.98 -11.71
N ASN A 40 -18.37 -12.54 -10.62
CA ASN A 40 -18.02 -13.41 -9.50
C ASN A 40 -19.25 -13.76 -8.65
N ILE A 41 -19.47 -15.05 -8.38
CA ILE A 41 -20.60 -15.57 -7.61
C ILE A 41 -20.15 -16.49 -6.48
N PRO A 42 -20.91 -16.58 -5.36
CA PRO A 42 -20.63 -17.58 -4.35
C PRO A 42 -21.06 -18.98 -4.84
N LYS A 43 -20.32 -20.02 -4.42
CA LYS A 43 -20.64 -21.43 -4.69
C LYS A 43 -22.10 -21.79 -4.40
N GLY A 44 -22.73 -21.13 -3.43
CA GLY A 44 -24.13 -21.35 -3.06
C GLY A 44 -25.14 -21.08 -4.18
N ILE A 45 -24.81 -20.27 -5.19
CA ILE A 45 -25.68 -20.03 -6.36
C ILE A 45 -25.90 -21.31 -7.16
N LEU A 46 -24.89 -22.18 -7.27
CA LEU A 46 -24.98 -23.45 -8.00
C LEU A 46 -25.97 -24.45 -7.39
N ARG A 47 -26.37 -24.25 -6.12
CA ARG A 47 -27.45 -25.05 -5.51
C ARG A 47 -28.82 -24.65 -6.05
N LEU A 48 -29.00 -23.37 -6.40
CA LEU A 48 -30.27 -22.82 -6.90
C LEU A 48 -30.34 -22.89 -8.43
N TYR A 49 -29.19 -22.76 -9.10
CA TYR A 49 -29.04 -22.80 -10.55
C TYR A 49 -27.96 -23.84 -10.92
N PRO A 50 -28.30 -25.14 -10.89
CA PRO A 50 -27.32 -26.21 -11.11
C PRO A 50 -26.79 -26.27 -12.55
N GLU A 51 -27.57 -25.76 -13.52
CA GLU A 51 -27.21 -25.72 -14.94
C GLU A 51 -26.44 -24.44 -15.35
N ALA A 52 -26.14 -23.56 -14.40
CA ALA A 52 -25.39 -22.33 -14.70
C ALA A 52 -23.97 -22.66 -15.19
N ASN A 53 -23.58 -22.07 -16.31
CA ASN A 53 -22.24 -22.21 -16.86
C ASN A 53 -21.25 -21.36 -16.05
N VAL A 54 -20.43 -22.02 -15.24
CA VAL A 54 -19.56 -21.36 -14.27
C VAL A 54 -18.19 -22.00 -14.29
N THR A 55 -17.16 -21.16 -14.35
CA THR A 55 -15.77 -21.58 -14.20
C THR A 55 -15.27 -21.28 -12.80
N ARG A 56 -14.63 -22.27 -12.16
CA ARG A 56 -13.90 -22.06 -10.91
C ARG A 56 -12.46 -21.67 -11.23
N LEU A 57 -12.04 -20.50 -10.76
CA LEU A 57 -10.68 -20.00 -10.96
C LEU A 57 -9.65 -20.71 -10.06
N GLY A 58 -8.38 -20.50 -10.37
CA GLY A 58 -7.25 -20.92 -9.54
C GLY A 58 -7.12 -20.11 -8.24
N PRO A 59 -6.25 -20.56 -7.32
CA PRO A 59 -5.96 -19.84 -6.08
C PRO A 59 -5.24 -18.52 -6.36
N TRP A 60 -5.59 -17.47 -5.62
CA TRP A 60 -4.90 -16.18 -5.62
C TRP A 60 -3.98 -16.06 -4.40
N ALA A 61 -2.77 -15.52 -4.61
CA ALA A 61 -1.76 -15.24 -3.57
C ALA A 61 -1.60 -16.34 -2.49
N HIS A 62 -1.47 -17.60 -2.93
CA HIS A 62 -1.28 -18.78 -2.07
C HIS A 62 -2.46 -19.16 -1.14
N PHE A 63 -3.57 -18.43 -1.19
CA PHE A 63 -4.78 -18.83 -0.48
C PHE A 63 -5.35 -20.12 -1.07
N ASN A 64 -5.67 -21.08 -0.20
CA ASN A 64 -6.40 -22.27 -0.63
C ASN A 64 -7.84 -21.92 -1.04
N CYS A 65 -8.50 -22.87 -1.70
CA CYS A 65 -9.84 -22.64 -2.24
C CYS A 65 -10.99 -22.55 -1.22
N SER A 66 -10.70 -22.54 0.09
CA SER A 66 -11.66 -22.17 1.13
C SER A 66 -11.82 -20.65 1.22
N PHE A 67 -10.77 -19.90 0.84
CA PHE A 67 -10.72 -18.44 0.90
C PHE A 67 -10.62 -17.78 -0.49
N SER A 68 -10.27 -18.56 -1.52
CA SER A 68 -10.07 -18.09 -2.91
C SER A 68 -10.75 -19.04 -3.91
N CYS A 69 -10.21 -19.18 -5.13
CA CYS A 69 -10.76 -20.00 -6.21
C CYS A 69 -12.21 -19.65 -6.52
N SER A 70 -12.44 -18.35 -6.77
CA SER A 70 -13.76 -17.78 -7.04
C SER A 70 -14.46 -18.49 -8.19
N TYR A 71 -15.79 -18.51 -8.14
CA TYR A 71 -16.63 -19.00 -9.22
C TYR A 71 -17.02 -17.80 -10.08
N ILE A 72 -16.65 -17.83 -11.36
CA ILE A 72 -17.01 -16.81 -12.34
C ILE A 72 -18.07 -17.40 -13.26
N LEU A 73 -19.19 -16.69 -13.35
CA LEU A 73 -20.27 -16.99 -14.27
C LEU A 73 -19.83 -16.67 -15.71
N ASP A 74 -20.09 -17.57 -16.64
CA ASP A 74 -19.80 -17.34 -18.05
C ASP A 74 -20.55 -16.10 -18.55
N PRO A 75 -19.91 -15.21 -19.32
CA PRO A 75 -20.55 -13.98 -19.77
C PRO A 75 -21.78 -14.21 -20.67
N GLN A 76 -21.92 -15.39 -21.29
CA GLN A 76 -23.07 -15.72 -22.14
C GLN A 76 -24.19 -16.42 -21.36
N ASP A 77 -23.97 -16.78 -20.08
CA ASP A 77 -25.02 -17.37 -19.26
C ASP A 77 -26.13 -16.34 -18.99
N PRO A 78 -27.43 -16.66 -19.22
CA PRO A 78 -28.53 -15.74 -18.96
C PRO A 78 -28.57 -15.20 -17.52
N LEU A 79 -28.06 -15.98 -16.56
CA LEU A 79 -28.00 -15.59 -15.16
C LEU A 79 -27.07 -14.39 -14.93
N PHE A 80 -26.11 -14.12 -15.84
CA PHE A 80 -25.19 -12.99 -15.73
C PHE A 80 -25.94 -11.67 -15.77
N LEU A 81 -26.78 -11.50 -16.80
CA LEU A 81 -27.60 -10.30 -16.95
C LEU A 81 -28.61 -10.16 -15.80
N GLN A 82 -29.21 -11.27 -15.39
CA GLN A 82 -30.20 -11.28 -14.31
C GLN A 82 -29.60 -10.85 -12.96
N ILE A 83 -28.47 -11.44 -12.56
CA ILE A 83 -27.79 -11.09 -11.29
C ILE A 83 -27.23 -9.67 -11.37
N GLY A 84 -26.54 -9.32 -12.45
CA GLY A 84 -25.91 -8.00 -12.61
C GLY A 84 -26.93 -6.86 -12.56
N SER A 85 -28.03 -7.00 -13.31
CA SER A 85 -29.10 -5.98 -13.33
C SER A 85 -29.82 -5.89 -11.99
N LEU A 86 -30.05 -7.02 -11.31
CA LEU A 86 -30.68 -7.03 -9.99
C LEU A 86 -29.79 -6.35 -8.94
N TYR A 87 -28.50 -6.67 -8.92
CA TYR A 87 -27.53 -6.04 -8.02
C TYR A 87 -27.51 -4.52 -8.21
N LEU A 88 -27.32 -4.07 -9.46
CA LEU A 88 -27.24 -2.65 -9.74
C LEU A 88 -28.56 -1.92 -9.46
N SER A 89 -29.70 -2.55 -9.73
CA SER A 89 -31.02 -2.00 -9.37
C SER A 89 -31.16 -1.77 -7.87
N GLN A 90 -30.64 -2.67 -7.02
CA GLN A 90 -30.66 -2.46 -5.57
C GLN A 90 -29.72 -1.33 -5.15
N VAL A 91 -28.52 -1.25 -5.73
CA VAL A 91 -27.55 -0.16 -5.47
C VAL A 91 -28.17 1.19 -5.83
N VAL A 92 -28.71 1.34 -7.04
CA VAL A 92 -29.33 2.59 -7.52
C VAL A 92 -30.57 2.95 -6.70
N LYS A 93 -31.42 1.97 -6.38
CA LYS A 93 -32.60 2.19 -5.53
C LYS A 93 -32.22 2.71 -4.15
N GLN A 94 -31.15 2.18 -3.57
CA GLN A 94 -30.72 2.54 -2.22
C GLN A 94 -29.99 3.89 -2.19
N PHE A 95 -29.10 4.14 -3.15
CA PHE A 95 -28.11 5.22 -3.06
C PHE A 95 -28.25 6.31 -4.14
N GLY A 96 -29.21 6.16 -5.07
CA GLY A 96 -29.22 6.94 -6.30
C GLY A 96 -28.03 6.58 -7.20
N THR A 97 -27.76 7.41 -8.20
CA THR A 97 -26.62 7.24 -9.09
C THR A 97 -26.11 8.56 -9.65
N ASP A 98 -24.85 8.54 -10.05
CA ASP A 98 -24.16 9.59 -10.79
C ASP A 98 -23.54 9.01 -12.08
N HIS A 99 -24.12 7.89 -12.55
CA HIS A 99 -23.89 7.22 -13.83
C HIS A 99 -22.52 6.56 -14.03
N ILE A 100 -21.59 6.64 -13.08
CA ILE A 100 -20.29 5.97 -13.17
C ILE A 100 -20.23 4.78 -12.22
N TYR A 101 -19.87 3.61 -12.77
CA TYR A 101 -19.80 2.37 -12.02
C TYR A 101 -18.45 1.67 -12.15
N ASN A 102 -17.92 1.14 -11.06
CA ASN A 102 -16.69 0.35 -11.05
C ASN A 102 -16.97 -1.14 -10.87
N THR A 103 -16.22 -1.95 -11.61
CA THR A 103 -16.12 -3.40 -11.41
C THR A 103 -14.93 -3.94 -12.21
N ASP A 104 -14.29 -4.99 -11.69
CA ASP A 104 -13.10 -5.60 -12.30
C ASP A 104 -13.19 -7.13 -12.20
N THR A 105 -13.34 -7.81 -13.34
CA THR A 105 -13.57 -9.28 -13.37
C THR A 105 -12.30 -10.09 -13.10
N PHE A 106 -11.16 -9.61 -13.57
CA PHE A 106 -9.90 -10.37 -13.65
C PHE A 106 -8.71 -9.64 -13.02
N ASN A 107 -8.94 -8.80 -12.02
CA ASN A 107 -7.84 -8.15 -11.30
C ASN A 107 -6.97 -9.22 -10.62
N GLU A 108 -5.70 -9.34 -11.04
CA GLU A 108 -4.75 -10.37 -10.59
C GLU A 108 -5.24 -11.83 -10.75
N MET A 109 -6.15 -12.07 -11.69
CA MET A 109 -6.67 -13.40 -11.98
C MET A 109 -6.58 -13.64 -13.48
N THR A 110 -6.01 -14.77 -13.89
CA THR A 110 -5.94 -15.13 -15.31
C THR A 110 -7.33 -15.56 -15.81
N PRO A 111 -7.85 -14.97 -16.90
CA PRO A 111 -9.11 -15.41 -17.51
C PRO A 111 -9.05 -16.88 -17.96
N PRO A 112 -10.17 -17.61 -17.93
CA PRO A 112 -10.19 -19.04 -18.27
C PRO A 112 -9.97 -19.32 -19.76
N SER A 113 -10.10 -18.31 -20.62
CA SER A 113 -9.85 -18.41 -22.06
C SER A 113 -9.13 -17.17 -22.57
N SER A 114 -8.17 -17.39 -23.46
CA SER A 114 -7.45 -16.33 -24.18
C SER A 114 -8.08 -15.97 -25.52
N ASP A 115 -9.25 -16.53 -25.84
CA ASP A 115 -10.01 -16.22 -27.05
C ASP A 115 -10.50 -14.76 -27.02
N LEU A 116 -10.26 -14.04 -28.11
CA LEU A 116 -10.67 -12.65 -28.27
C LEU A 116 -12.19 -12.50 -28.20
N ALA A 117 -12.94 -13.45 -28.74
CA ALA A 117 -14.41 -13.44 -28.69
C ALA A 117 -14.92 -13.61 -27.26
N TYR A 118 -14.27 -14.46 -26.46
CA TYR A 118 -14.57 -14.63 -25.03
C TYR A 118 -14.31 -13.34 -24.26
N LEU A 119 -13.13 -12.72 -24.41
CA LEU A 119 -12.77 -11.49 -23.70
C LEU A 119 -13.70 -10.33 -24.07
N SER A 120 -14.06 -10.21 -25.35
CA SER A 120 -15.05 -9.23 -25.81
C SER A 120 -16.44 -9.49 -25.24
N ALA A 121 -16.83 -10.76 -25.09
CA ALA A 121 -18.11 -11.13 -24.47
C ALA A 121 -18.15 -10.78 -22.99
N VAL A 122 -17.04 -10.95 -22.25
CA VAL A 122 -16.95 -10.56 -20.84
C VAL A 122 -17.28 -9.09 -20.65
N SER A 123 -16.56 -8.19 -21.32
CA SER A 123 -16.78 -6.75 -21.14
C SER A 123 -18.14 -6.31 -21.67
N ARG A 124 -18.63 -6.92 -22.76
CA ARG A 124 -19.98 -6.67 -23.27
C ARG A 124 -21.06 -7.05 -22.27
N SER A 125 -20.96 -8.21 -21.62
CA SER A 125 -21.98 -8.68 -20.67
C SER A 125 -21.97 -7.89 -19.37
N VAL A 126 -20.79 -7.52 -18.87
CA VAL A 126 -20.66 -6.58 -17.74
C VAL A 126 -21.37 -5.28 -18.07
N PHE A 127 -21.03 -4.66 -19.21
CA PHE A 127 -21.61 -3.38 -19.59
C PHE A 127 -23.11 -3.44 -19.94
N ALA A 128 -23.56 -4.54 -20.54
CA ALA A 128 -24.99 -4.79 -20.79
C ALA A 128 -25.79 -4.85 -19.48
N SER A 129 -25.24 -5.48 -18.43
CA SER A 129 -25.88 -5.51 -17.11
C SER A 129 -26.01 -4.14 -16.46
N MET A 130 -25.05 -3.24 -16.72
CA MET A 130 -25.14 -1.85 -16.24
C MET A 130 -26.22 -1.07 -17.00
N THR A 131 -26.15 -1.12 -18.33
CA THR A 131 -27.03 -0.34 -19.22
C THR A 131 -28.48 -0.83 -19.23
N ALA A 132 -28.73 -2.07 -18.83
CA ALA A 132 -30.08 -2.58 -18.58
C ALA A 132 -30.80 -1.85 -17.43
N VAL A 133 -30.06 -1.24 -16.51
CA VAL A 133 -30.60 -0.46 -15.37
C VAL A 133 -30.43 1.03 -15.58
N ASP A 134 -29.27 1.45 -16.08
CA ASP A 134 -28.93 2.86 -16.31
C ASP A 134 -28.39 3.07 -17.73
N PRO A 135 -29.21 3.58 -18.67
CA PRO A 135 -28.79 3.83 -20.05
C PRO A 135 -27.62 4.82 -20.20
N GLN A 136 -27.31 5.61 -19.17
CA GLN A 136 -26.20 6.57 -19.14
C GLN A 136 -24.91 6.00 -18.53
N ALA A 137 -24.92 4.73 -18.11
CA ALA A 137 -23.79 4.10 -17.44
C ALA A 137 -22.44 4.29 -18.17
N ILE A 138 -21.42 4.68 -17.41
CA ILE A 138 -20.02 4.67 -17.78
C ILE A 138 -19.31 3.68 -16.86
N TRP A 139 -18.55 2.75 -17.45
CA TRP A 139 -17.77 1.80 -16.68
C TRP A 139 -16.38 2.35 -16.39
N LEU A 140 -16.05 2.56 -15.12
CA LEU A 140 -14.70 2.83 -14.65
C LEU A 140 -13.97 1.52 -14.31
N MET A 141 -12.95 1.17 -15.11
CA MET A 141 -12.20 -0.09 -14.99
C MET A 141 -10.75 0.17 -14.58
N GLN A 142 -10.18 -0.68 -13.72
CA GLN A 142 -8.75 -0.64 -13.41
C GLN A 142 -7.91 -1.28 -14.53
N GLY A 143 -6.86 -0.58 -14.97
CA GLY A 143 -5.89 -1.09 -15.94
C GLY A 143 -4.86 -2.07 -15.37
N TRP A 144 -4.82 -2.27 -14.03
CA TRP A 144 -3.79 -3.08 -13.34
C TRP A 144 -3.62 -4.49 -13.90
N LEU A 145 -4.70 -5.12 -14.37
CA LEU A 145 -4.66 -6.47 -14.94
C LEU A 145 -3.75 -6.56 -16.18
N PHE A 146 -3.65 -5.49 -16.98
CA PHE A 146 -2.78 -5.46 -18.16
C PHE A 146 -1.29 -5.46 -17.79
N PHE A 147 -0.96 -4.96 -16.61
CA PHE A 147 0.40 -4.99 -16.05
C PHE A 147 0.67 -6.27 -15.24
N SER A 148 -0.21 -6.61 -14.30
CA SER A 148 0.00 -7.72 -13.35
C SER A 148 0.08 -9.10 -14.01
N ASP A 149 -0.62 -9.31 -15.14
CA ASP A 149 -0.51 -10.51 -15.97
C ASP A 149 -0.20 -10.13 -17.43
N ALA A 150 0.91 -9.41 -17.66
CA ALA A 150 1.37 -9.03 -18.99
C ALA A 150 1.73 -10.23 -19.89
N VAL A 151 1.87 -11.44 -19.33
CA VAL A 151 2.02 -12.68 -20.09
C VAL A 151 0.71 -13.04 -20.77
N PHE A 152 -0.41 -12.97 -20.05
CA PHE A 152 -1.73 -13.16 -20.62
C PHE A 152 -2.17 -11.95 -21.46
N TRP A 153 -2.06 -10.72 -20.96
CA TRP A 153 -2.62 -9.53 -21.60
C TRP A 153 -1.72 -8.97 -22.71
N LYS A 154 -1.80 -9.62 -23.88
CA LYS A 154 -1.18 -9.16 -25.13
C LYS A 154 -2.04 -8.11 -25.85
N PRO A 155 -1.47 -7.27 -26.75
CA PRO A 155 -2.20 -6.17 -27.41
C PRO A 155 -3.59 -6.55 -27.94
N ALA A 156 -3.70 -7.64 -28.71
CA ALA A 156 -4.99 -8.09 -29.25
C ALA A 156 -6.03 -8.46 -28.18
N ARG A 157 -5.60 -9.00 -27.03
CA ARG A 157 -6.47 -9.38 -25.90
C ARG A 157 -6.92 -8.16 -25.11
N ILE A 158 -6.02 -7.20 -24.89
CA ILE A 158 -6.35 -5.91 -24.29
C ILE A 158 -7.40 -5.21 -25.16
N GLN A 159 -7.14 -5.09 -26.46
CA GLN A 159 -8.05 -4.47 -27.41
C GLN A 159 -9.42 -5.17 -27.44
N ALA A 160 -9.46 -6.50 -27.49
CA ALA A 160 -10.70 -7.27 -27.45
C ALA A 160 -11.53 -6.98 -26.19
N LEU A 161 -10.90 -6.91 -25.01
CA LEU A 161 -11.59 -6.55 -23.78
C LEU A 161 -12.14 -5.11 -23.85
N LEU A 162 -11.32 -4.14 -24.22
CA LEU A 162 -11.70 -2.72 -24.22
C LEU A 162 -12.78 -2.37 -25.28
N HIS A 163 -12.76 -3.05 -26.43
CA HIS A 163 -13.72 -2.82 -27.53
C HIS A 163 -15.02 -3.63 -27.40
N GLY A 164 -15.13 -4.50 -26.40
CA GLY A 164 -16.44 -5.07 -26.03
C GLY A 164 -17.43 -4.05 -25.48
N VAL A 165 -16.96 -2.82 -25.18
CA VAL A 165 -17.76 -1.67 -24.75
C VAL A 165 -17.65 -0.54 -25.78
N PRO A 166 -18.74 0.20 -26.09
CA PRO A 166 -18.66 1.36 -26.98
C PRO A 166 -17.60 2.38 -26.54
N LEU A 167 -16.92 3.01 -27.50
CA LEU A 167 -15.94 4.05 -27.22
C LEU A 167 -16.57 5.20 -26.43
N GLY A 168 -15.89 5.65 -25.37
CA GLY A 168 -16.39 6.72 -24.50
C GLY A 168 -17.35 6.26 -23.41
N ARG A 169 -17.74 4.98 -23.39
CA ARG A 169 -18.59 4.38 -22.33
C ARG A 169 -17.80 3.54 -21.32
N MET A 170 -16.48 3.51 -21.47
CA MET A 170 -15.52 2.98 -20.51
C MET A 170 -14.46 4.05 -20.24
N ILE A 171 -14.05 4.20 -18.98
CA ILE A 171 -12.87 4.97 -18.58
C ILE A 171 -11.90 3.99 -17.94
N VAL A 172 -10.67 3.92 -18.43
CA VAL A 172 -9.63 3.07 -17.86
C VAL A 172 -8.79 3.88 -16.87
N LEU A 173 -8.61 3.39 -15.65
CA LEU A 173 -7.60 3.91 -14.73
C LEU A 173 -6.25 3.30 -15.12
N ASP A 174 -5.36 4.10 -15.69
CA ASP A 174 -3.96 3.72 -15.87
C ASP A 174 -3.28 3.77 -14.50
N LEU A 175 -3.43 2.69 -13.75
CA LEU A 175 -3.42 2.71 -12.29
C LEU A 175 -2.06 3.03 -11.68
N PHE A 176 -0.97 2.71 -12.39
CA PHE A 176 0.41 2.85 -11.93
C PHE A 176 1.26 3.64 -12.94
N ALA A 177 0.67 4.67 -13.52
CA ALA A 177 1.21 5.33 -14.71
C ALA A 177 2.49 6.15 -14.45
N GLU A 178 2.84 6.43 -13.18
CA GLU A 178 4.10 7.05 -12.82
C GLU A 178 5.31 6.12 -12.97
N THR A 179 5.10 4.80 -13.00
CA THR A 179 6.17 3.81 -13.19
C THR A 179 5.91 2.94 -14.43
N GLU A 180 4.66 2.56 -14.67
CA GLU A 180 4.21 1.62 -15.70
C GLU A 180 3.04 2.20 -16.51
N PRO A 181 3.26 3.22 -17.35
CA PRO A 181 2.20 3.83 -18.15
C PRO A 181 1.67 2.87 -19.22
N ILE A 182 0.50 2.28 -18.99
CA ILE A 182 -0.11 1.32 -19.93
C ILE A 182 -0.57 2.03 -21.22
N PHE A 183 -0.97 3.31 -21.13
CA PHE A 183 -1.40 4.08 -22.29
C PHE A 183 -0.35 4.10 -23.41
N SER A 184 0.95 4.03 -23.08
CA SER A 184 2.03 4.23 -24.04
C SER A 184 2.18 3.06 -25.02
N TYR A 185 1.83 1.84 -24.61
CA TYR A 185 1.92 0.64 -25.45
C TYR A 185 0.54 0.06 -25.84
N THR A 186 -0.53 0.74 -25.46
CA THR A 186 -1.91 0.44 -25.88
C THR A 186 -2.47 1.52 -26.81
N GLU A 187 -1.60 2.38 -27.35
CA GLU A 187 -1.98 3.48 -28.25
C GLU A 187 -3.10 4.34 -27.66
N SER A 188 -2.93 4.76 -26.40
CA SER A 188 -3.96 5.44 -25.61
C SER A 188 -5.24 4.59 -25.45
N PHE A 189 -5.08 3.35 -24.95
CA PHE A 189 -6.17 2.39 -24.69
C PHE A 189 -7.09 2.17 -25.90
N TYR A 190 -6.51 2.15 -27.10
CA TYR A 190 -7.20 1.92 -28.38
C TYR A 190 -8.44 2.80 -28.56
N GLY A 191 -8.39 4.04 -28.08
CA GLY A 191 -9.45 5.03 -28.21
C GLY A 191 -10.42 5.13 -27.03
N GLN A 192 -10.34 4.27 -26.01
CA GLN A 192 -11.12 4.46 -24.79
C GLN A 192 -10.51 5.60 -23.95
N PRO A 193 -11.35 6.45 -23.31
CA PRO A 193 -10.88 7.42 -22.33
C PRO A 193 -10.06 6.78 -21.20
N PHE A 194 -9.06 7.49 -20.69
CA PHE A 194 -8.30 7.04 -19.52
C PHE A 194 -7.93 8.16 -18.55
N ILE A 195 -7.68 7.77 -17.31
CA ILE A 195 -7.17 8.64 -16.24
C ILE A 195 -5.76 8.18 -15.91
N TRP A 196 -4.79 9.09 -16.01
CA TRP A 196 -3.41 8.83 -15.60
C TRP A 196 -3.35 8.85 -14.07
N CYS A 197 -3.03 7.73 -13.44
CA CYS A 197 -3.02 7.64 -11.98
C CYS A 197 -1.60 7.51 -11.43
N MET A 198 -1.36 8.20 -10.31
CA MET A 198 -0.22 7.96 -9.45
C MET A 198 -0.62 6.92 -8.39
N LEU A 199 -0.02 5.72 -8.43
CA LEU A 199 -0.24 4.69 -7.41
C LEU A 199 0.56 5.01 -6.15
N GLN A 200 1.85 5.32 -6.30
CA GLN A 200 2.81 5.77 -5.29
C GLN A 200 3.09 4.79 -4.13
N ASN A 201 2.07 4.14 -3.56
CA ASN A 201 2.20 3.36 -2.34
C ASN A 201 1.45 2.04 -2.43
N PHE A 202 2.15 0.98 -2.03
CA PHE A 202 1.60 -0.36 -1.87
C PHE A 202 1.55 -0.74 -0.39
N GLY A 203 0.49 -1.45 0.02
CA GLY A 203 0.27 -1.95 1.37
C GLY A 203 0.03 -0.89 2.44
N GLY A 204 0.01 0.41 2.10
CA GLY A 204 0.10 1.48 3.10
C GLY A 204 1.49 1.55 3.74
N ASN A 205 2.53 1.03 3.09
CA ASN A 205 3.82 0.83 3.73
C ASN A 205 4.48 2.16 4.11
N SER A 206 5.11 2.19 5.29
CA SER A 206 5.97 3.30 5.71
C SER A 206 7.26 3.31 4.90
N GLY A 207 7.98 4.44 4.88
CA GLY A 207 9.22 4.60 4.13
C GLY A 207 9.20 5.84 3.25
N PHE A 208 10.36 6.44 3.02
CA PHE A 208 10.48 7.48 2.00
C PHE A 208 10.63 6.86 0.61
N PHE A 209 9.75 7.29 -0.29
CA PHE A 209 9.78 6.92 -1.69
C PHE A 209 9.04 7.96 -2.53
N GLY A 210 9.48 8.12 -3.77
CA GLY A 210 8.76 8.83 -4.81
C GLY A 210 9.44 8.65 -6.16
N THR A 211 8.70 8.87 -7.23
CA THR A 211 9.22 8.99 -8.60
C THR A 211 8.97 10.42 -9.08
N VAL A 212 9.44 11.41 -8.29
CA VAL A 212 9.00 12.82 -8.40
C VAL A 212 9.11 13.40 -9.81
N GLU A 213 10.16 13.07 -10.57
CA GLU A 213 10.33 13.52 -11.96
C GLU A 213 9.29 12.90 -12.90
N SER A 214 8.97 11.62 -12.69
CA SER A 214 7.94 10.92 -13.46
C SER A 214 6.55 11.48 -13.12
N ILE A 215 6.25 11.71 -11.84
CA ILE A 215 5.00 12.34 -11.41
C ILE A 215 4.86 13.75 -12.01
N ASN A 216 5.92 14.56 -11.95
CA ASN A 216 5.90 15.93 -12.44
C ASN A 216 5.73 16.04 -13.98
N SER A 217 6.27 15.09 -14.74
CA SER A 217 6.25 15.13 -16.21
C SER A 217 5.21 14.21 -16.87
N GLY A 218 4.80 13.14 -16.18
CA GLY A 218 3.97 12.05 -16.70
C GLY A 218 2.61 12.50 -17.24
N PRO A 219 1.79 13.24 -16.46
CA PRO A 219 0.51 13.75 -16.95
C PRO A 219 0.61 14.55 -18.24
N PHE A 220 1.63 15.39 -18.38
CA PHE A 220 1.82 16.23 -19.57
C PHE A 220 2.30 15.41 -20.77
N LYS A 221 3.12 14.37 -20.55
CA LYS A 221 3.48 13.41 -21.61
C LYS A 221 2.26 12.64 -22.09
N ALA A 222 1.40 12.21 -21.17
CA ALA A 222 0.14 11.54 -21.50
C ALA A 222 -0.82 12.45 -22.27
N LEU A 223 -0.92 13.73 -21.88
CA LEU A 223 -1.76 14.72 -22.56
C LEU A 223 -1.32 14.97 -24.01
N HIS A 224 -0.01 15.06 -24.25
CA HIS A 224 0.55 15.32 -25.58
C HIS A 224 0.82 14.03 -26.40
N PHE A 225 0.46 12.87 -25.88
CA PHE A 225 0.61 11.61 -26.60
C PHE A 225 -0.22 11.62 -27.90
N PRO A 226 0.26 11.05 -29.02
CA PRO A 226 -0.50 11.02 -30.26
C PRO A 226 -1.88 10.37 -30.07
N ASN A 227 -2.95 11.07 -30.49
CA ASN A 227 -4.34 10.65 -30.30
C ASN A 227 -4.72 10.37 -28.84
N SER A 228 -4.11 11.08 -27.89
CA SER A 228 -4.40 10.91 -26.47
C SER A 228 -5.90 11.03 -26.18
N THR A 229 -6.38 10.07 -25.40
CA THR A 229 -7.74 10.01 -24.85
C THR A 229 -7.73 10.27 -23.33
N LEU A 230 -6.70 10.97 -22.84
CA LEU A 230 -6.59 11.37 -21.45
C LEU A 230 -7.75 12.30 -21.08
N VAL A 231 -8.52 11.93 -20.05
CA VAL A 231 -9.65 12.73 -19.54
C VAL A 231 -9.46 13.23 -18.11
N GLY A 232 -8.36 12.85 -17.46
CA GLY A 232 -8.04 13.33 -16.12
C GLY A 232 -6.78 12.73 -15.53
N ILE A 233 -6.46 13.14 -14.31
CA ILE A 233 -5.40 12.55 -13.50
C ILE A 233 -5.97 12.08 -12.16
N GLY A 234 -5.33 11.07 -11.56
CA GLY A 234 -5.82 10.44 -10.34
C GLY A 234 -4.70 10.08 -9.35
N MET A 235 -5.09 9.81 -8.11
CA MET A 235 -4.24 9.24 -7.08
C MET A 235 -4.90 7.93 -6.63
N THR A 236 -4.18 6.82 -6.75
CA THR A 236 -4.69 5.48 -6.45
C THR A 236 -3.79 4.71 -5.47
N PRO A 237 -3.36 5.32 -4.34
CA PRO A 237 -2.55 4.62 -3.36
C PRO A 237 -3.33 3.55 -2.63
N GLU A 238 -2.67 2.44 -2.31
CA GLU A 238 -3.26 1.42 -1.45
C GLU A 238 -3.39 1.90 0.01
N GLY A 239 -2.55 2.86 0.43
CA GLY A 239 -2.69 3.57 1.71
C GLY A 239 -2.15 5.00 1.68
N ILE A 240 -2.78 5.90 2.45
CA ILE A 240 -2.65 7.37 2.30
C ILE A 240 -1.83 8.08 3.38
N GLU A 241 -1.58 7.48 4.55
CA GLU A 241 -1.00 8.15 5.72
C GLU A 241 0.56 8.22 5.66
N GLN A 242 1.13 8.56 4.49
CA GLN A 242 2.57 8.62 4.26
C GLN A 242 2.94 9.59 3.12
N ASN A 243 4.22 9.95 2.98
CA ASN A 243 4.79 10.78 1.91
C ASN A 243 3.90 11.94 1.40
N PRO A 244 3.41 12.86 2.26
CA PRO A 244 2.46 13.91 1.87
C PRO A 244 2.96 14.82 0.74
N VAL A 245 4.28 14.98 0.61
CA VAL A 245 4.91 15.76 -0.46
C VAL A 245 4.58 15.24 -1.86
N MET A 246 4.42 13.92 -2.05
CA MET A 246 4.08 13.34 -3.36
C MET A 246 2.62 13.61 -3.73
N TYR A 247 1.71 13.48 -2.75
CA TYR A 247 0.29 13.75 -2.93
C TYR A 247 -0.01 15.24 -3.13
N GLU A 248 0.71 16.14 -2.45
CA GLU A 248 0.58 17.58 -2.67
C GLU A 248 1.03 17.97 -4.08
N LEU A 249 2.16 17.42 -4.56
CA LEU A 249 2.62 17.63 -5.93
C LEU A 249 1.56 17.16 -6.93
N MET A 250 1.13 15.89 -6.83
CA MET A 250 0.18 15.30 -7.77
C MET A 250 -1.17 16.05 -7.79
N SER A 251 -1.65 16.48 -6.62
CA SER A 251 -2.87 17.29 -6.52
C SER A 251 -2.72 18.67 -7.18
N GLU A 252 -1.56 19.31 -7.07
CA GLU A 252 -1.30 20.58 -7.73
C GLU A 252 -1.29 20.44 -9.26
N LEU A 253 -0.72 19.35 -9.79
CA LEU A 253 -0.61 19.12 -11.24
C LEU A 253 -1.97 19.12 -11.96
N ALA A 254 -3.07 18.76 -11.28
CA ALA A 254 -4.42 18.81 -11.84
C ALA A 254 -4.84 20.24 -12.28
N TRP A 255 -4.19 21.26 -11.72
CA TRP A 255 -4.47 22.68 -11.95
C TRP A 255 -3.41 23.37 -12.83
N ARG A 256 -2.45 22.61 -13.36
CA ARG A 256 -1.32 23.15 -14.13
C ARG A 256 -1.43 22.77 -15.59
N LYS A 257 -0.84 23.61 -16.44
CA LYS A 257 -0.65 23.34 -17.87
C LYS A 257 0.75 22.78 -18.18
N GLU A 258 1.68 22.95 -17.25
CA GLU A 258 3.10 22.58 -17.41
C GLU A 258 3.67 22.06 -16.08
N PRO A 259 4.72 21.21 -16.13
CA PRO A 259 5.46 20.76 -14.96
C PRO A 259 5.96 21.91 -14.06
N VAL A 260 6.16 21.64 -12.78
CA VAL A 260 6.80 22.60 -11.86
C VAL A 260 8.33 22.53 -11.94
N ASN A 261 9.00 23.60 -11.53
CA ASN A 261 10.41 23.52 -11.16
C ASN A 261 10.52 22.86 -9.77
N LEU A 262 10.91 21.60 -9.72
CA LEU A 262 10.91 20.78 -8.50
C LEU A 262 11.75 21.36 -7.36
N SER A 263 12.95 21.88 -7.66
CA SER A 263 13.83 22.47 -6.65
C SER A 263 13.20 23.71 -5.99
N ASN A 264 12.59 24.59 -6.79
CA ASN A 264 11.87 25.75 -6.26
C ASN A 264 10.59 25.32 -5.54
N TRP A 265 9.82 24.40 -6.13
CA TRP A 265 8.55 23.91 -5.60
C TRP A 265 8.73 23.30 -4.21
N VAL A 266 9.72 22.41 -4.01
CA VAL A 266 9.93 21.76 -2.70
C VAL A 266 10.45 22.74 -1.64
N SER A 267 11.19 23.76 -2.06
CA SER A 267 11.61 24.83 -1.16
C SER A 267 10.39 25.57 -0.60
N LEU A 268 9.44 25.90 -1.48
CA LEU A 268 8.20 26.56 -1.10
C LEU A 268 7.25 25.62 -0.34
N TYR A 269 7.23 24.32 -0.65
CA TYR A 269 6.53 23.31 0.12
C TYR A 269 6.97 23.34 1.59
N ALA A 270 8.27 23.29 1.85
CA ALA A 270 8.80 23.37 3.22
C ALA A 270 8.36 24.67 3.92
N VAL A 271 8.42 25.81 3.22
CA VAL A 271 7.99 27.11 3.78
C VAL A 271 6.50 27.10 4.14
N ARG A 272 5.63 26.62 3.25
CA ARG A 272 4.18 26.54 3.50
C ARG A 272 3.86 25.58 4.63
N ARG A 273 4.52 24.42 4.65
CA ARG A 273 4.26 23.34 5.61
C ARG A 273 4.62 23.71 7.05
N TYR A 274 5.67 24.52 7.24
CA TYR A 274 6.17 24.86 8.58
C TYR A 274 5.99 26.33 8.98
N GLY A 275 5.72 27.21 8.01
CA GLY A 275 5.72 28.66 8.21
C GLY A 275 7.11 29.22 8.50
N SER A 276 8.17 28.62 7.93
CA SER A 276 9.57 29.01 8.17
C SER A 276 10.39 28.98 6.89
N SER A 277 11.19 30.03 6.67
CA SER A 277 12.08 30.18 5.51
C SER A 277 13.56 29.94 5.86
N GLN A 278 13.83 29.15 6.90
CA GLN A 278 15.21 28.80 7.25
C GLN A 278 15.90 28.07 6.09
N ASN A 279 17.10 28.56 5.73
CA ASN A 279 17.87 28.01 4.60
C ASN A 279 18.14 26.51 4.77
N ASN A 280 18.52 26.07 5.98
CA ASN A 280 18.79 24.66 6.28
C ASN A 280 17.57 23.76 6.00
N LEU A 281 16.37 24.24 6.29
CA LEU A 281 15.14 23.48 6.11
C LEU A 281 14.80 23.30 4.62
N THR A 282 14.93 24.38 3.83
CA THR A 282 14.75 24.29 2.38
C THR A 282 15.83 23.43 1.71
N ALA A 283 17.07 23.48 2.21
CA ALA A 283 18.16 22.64 1.73
C ALA A 283 17.93 21.15 2.07
N ALA A 284 17.44 20.84 3.27
CA ALA A 284 17.08 19.48 3.66
C ALA A 284 16.01 18.89 2.73
N TRP A 285 14.94 19.66 2.46
CA TRP A 285 13.88 19.20 1.57
C TRP A 285 14.32 19.05 0.11
N ARG A 286 15.22 19.91 -0.38
CA ARG A 286 15.83 19.70 -1.70
C ARG A 286 16.61 18.39 -1.76
N LEU A 287 17.42 18.08 -0.73
CA LEU A 287 18.16 16.83 -0.64
C LEU A 287 17.22 15.62 -0.61
N LEU A 288 16.18 15.65 0.23
CA LEU A 288 15.19 14.57 0.27
C LEU A 288 14.49 14.40 -1.09
N LEU A 289 14.10 15.52 -1.74
CA LEU A 289 13.40 15.45 -3.00
C LEU A 289 14.27 14.85 -4.12
N SER A 290 15.54 15.23 -4.19
CA SER A 290 16.47 14.74 -5.22
C SER A 290 17.02 13.33 -4.95
N SER A 291 16.82 12.78 -3.75
CA SER A 291 17.31 11.47 -3.34
C SER A 291 16.16 10.47 -3.13
N VAL A 292 15.67 10.32 -1.90
CA VAL A 292 14.66 9.33 -1.50
C VAL A 292 13.36 9.44 -2.30
N TYR A 293 12.98 10.64 -2.72
CA TYR A 293 11.77 10.91 -3.50
C TYR A 293 11.99 10.90 -5.03
N ASN A 294 13.21 10.60 -5.50
CA ASN A 294 13.53 10.54 -6.93
C ASN A 294 14.08 9.17 -7.33
N CYS A 295 13.28 8.12 -7.12
CA CYS A 295 13.56 6.82 -7.67
C CYS A 295 13.46 6.85 -9.20
N THR A 296 14.54 6.45 -9.86
CA THR A 296 14.62 6.33 -11.33
C THR A 296 14.81 4.89 -11.79
N VAL A 297 14.75 3.93 -10.84
CA VAL A 297 14.88 2.50 -11.14
C VAL A 297 13.63 2.07 -11.95
N PRO A 298 13.81 1.50 -13.15
CA PRO A 298 12.68 1.05 -13.95
C PRO A 298 11.84 0.00 -13.23
N HIS A 299 10.52 0.04 -13.44
CA HIS A 299 9.58 -0.95 -12.91
C HIS A 299 9.57 -1.07 -11.36
N TYR A 300 10.06 -0.06 -10.65
CA TYR A 300 10.19 -0.09 -9.20
C TYR A 300 8.82 0.02 -8.51
N LYS A 301 8.45 -1.01 -7.76
CA LYS A 301 7.26 -1.02 -6.91
C LYS A 301 7.64 -0.60 -5.50
N ASN A 302 6.95 0.42 -4.96
CA ASN A 302 7.17 0.93 -3.60
C ASN A 302 6.62 0.00 -2.51
N HIS A 303 7.12 -1.23 -2.48
CA HIS A 303 6.98 -2.09 -1.32
C HIS A 303 8.20 -1.90 -0.43
N ASN A 304 7.99 -1.48 0.82
CA ASN A 304 9.07 -1.50 1.79
C ASN A 304 9.51 -2.95 2.06
N HIS A 305 10.62 -3.32 1.42
CA HIS A 305 11.28 -4.62 1.55
C HIS A 305 12.58 -4.50 2.35
N SER A 306 12.76 -3.42 3.12
CA SER A 306 13.94 -3.25 3.95
C SER A 306 14.04 -4.38 5.00
N PRO A 307 15.26 -4.70 5.47
CA PRO A 307 15.45 -5.68 6.53
C PRO A 307 14.60 -5.42 7.77
N LEU A 308 14.34 -4.15 8.10
CA LEU A 308 13.56 -3.74 9.27
C LEU A 308 12.21 -4.46 9.35
N VAL A 309 11.46 -4.46 8.24
CA VAL A 309 10.06 -4.89 8.20
C VAL A 309 9.86 -6.30 7.64
N ARG A 310 10.90 -6.91 7.06
CA ARG A 310 10.82 -8.25 6.44
C ARG A 310 11.31 -9.35 7.37
N ARG A 311 10.79 -10.57 7.18
CA ARG A 311 11.16 -11.72 8.01
C ARG A 311 12.68 -11.97 7.88
N PRO A 312 13.44 -12.01 8.99
CA PRO A 312 14.89 -12.16 8.93
C PRO A 312 15.33 -13.42 8.17
N SER A 313 16.35 -13.27 7.33
CA SER A 313 17.00 -14.34 6.57
C SER A 313 18.37 -13.85 6.09
N PHE A 314 19.17 -14.72 5.47
CA PHE A 314 20.41 -14.30 4.80
C PHE A 314 20.19 -13.79 3.36
N ARG A 315 18.94 -13.74 2.88
CA ARG A 315 18.59 -13.35 1.51
C ARG A 315 17.64 -12.14 1.52
N MET A 316 18.05 -11.07 2.21
CA MET A 316 17.29 -9.83 2.28
C MET A 316 17.76 -8.83 1.24
N ASN A 317 16.83 -8.04 0.69
CA ASN A 317 17.18 -6.92 -0.17
C ASN A 317 17.76 -5.78 0.68
N THR A 318 18.93 -5.27 0.28
CA THR A 318 19.63 -4.18 0.97
C THR A 318 19.92 -2.98 0.07
N ASP A 319 19.37 -3.00 -1.14
CA ASP A 319 19.67 -2.02 -2.17
C ASP A 319 18.89 -0.73 -1.90
N LEU A 320 19.54 0.39 -2.22
CA LEU A 320 18.96 1.73 -2.17
C LEU A 320 19.07 2.34 -3.56
N TRP A 321 18.05 3.06 -3.99
CA TRP A 321 18.05 3.81 -5.25
C TRP A 321 18.64 5.22 -5.11
N TYR A 322 19.15 5.56 -3.92
CA TYR A 322 19.65 6.87 -3.55
C TYR A 322 20.91 6.73 -2.69
N ASP A 323 21.72 7.79 -2.63
CA ASP A 323 22.87 7.88 -1.74
C ASP A 323 22.42 8.18 -0.29
N PRO A 324 22.72 7.30 0.70
CA PRO A 324 22.40 7.55 2.11
C PRO A 324 22.98 8.85 2.65
N ALA A 325 24.06 9.38 2.07
CA ALA A 325 24.68 10.63 2.49
C ALA A 325 23.71 11.81 2.41
N ASP A 326 22.85 11.85 1.39
CA ASP A 326 21.85 12.91 1.20
C ASP A 326 20.79 12.86 2.30
N LEU A 327 20.32 11.65 2.65
CA LEU A 327 19.39 11.45 3.75
C LEU A 327 20.00 11.87 5.10
N TYR A 328 21.24 11.48 5.38
CA TYR A 328 21.92 11.83 6.63
C TYR A 328 22.16 13.34 6.74
N LYS A 329 22.52 13.99 5.63
CA LYS A 329 22.70 15.44 5.59
C LYS A 329 21.37 16.18 5.79
N ALA A 330 20.29 15.72 5.18
CA ALA A 330 18.95 16.24 5.42
C ALA A 330 18.53 16.05 6.89
N TRP A 331 18.80 14.89 7.47
CA TRP A 331 18.52 14.61 8.88
C TRP A 331 19.23 15.58 9.83
N LYS A 332 20.54 15.82 9.62
CA LYS A 332 21.29 16.82 10.39
C LYS A 332 20.66 18.22 10.29
N MET A 333 20.34 18.66 9.07
CA MET A 333 19.73 19.98 8.84
C MET A 333 18.36 20.12 9.52
N MET A 334 17.54 19.06 9.55
CA MET A 334 16.26 19.09 10.25
C MET A 334 16.44 19.09 11.77
N ILE A 335 17.37 18.31 12.31
CA ILE A 335 17.70 18.33 13.75
C ILE A 335 18.17 19.73 14.19
N GLU A 336 18.99 20.41 13.38
CA GLU A 336 19.46 21.77 13.67
C GLU A 336 18.32 22.81 13.66
N ALA A 337 17.32 22.65 12.79
CA ALA A 337 16.16 23.54 12.71
C ALA A 337 15.12 23.28 13.83
N ALA A 338 15.15 22.08 14.42
CA ALA A 338 14.10 21.58 15.30
C ALA A 338 13.74 22.46 16.49
N PRO A 339 14.68 23.05 17.27
CA PRO A 339 14.35 23.82 18.47
C PRO A 339 13.31 24.93 18.23
N SER A 340 13.32 25.52 17.04
CA SER A 340 12.40 26.60 16.65
C SER A 340 11.07 26.14 16.05
N LEU A 341 10.94 24.85 15.69
CA LEU A 341 9.84 24.32 14.88
C LEU A 341 9.04 23.20 15.55
N MET A 342 9.46 22.69 16.72
CA MET A 342 8.76 21.59 17.41
C MET A 342 7.30 21.89 17.80
N SER A 343 6.90 23.16 17.87
CA SER A 343 5.50 23.54 18.08
C SER A 343 4.60 23.27 16.87
N LYS A 344 5.19 23.13 15.67
CA LYS A 344 4.48 22.80 14.43
C LYS A 344 4.32 21.29 14.32
N GLU A 345 3.07 20.83 14.32
CA GLU A 345 2.73 19.40 14.19
C GLU A 345 3.33 18.78 12.92
N THR A 346 3.25 19.48 11.79
CA THR A 346 3.83 19.04 10.51
C THR A 346 5.34 18.84 10.59
N PHE A 347 6.05 19.72 11.29
CA PHE A 347 7.50 19.59 11.49
C PHE A 347 7.83 18.42 12.43
N ARG A 348 7.07 18.27 13.52
CA ARG A 348 7.23 17.14 14.45
C ARG A 348 7.06 15.81 13.72
N TYR A 349 6.01 15.68 12.91
CA TYR A 349 5.77 14.51 12.06
C TYR A 349 6.97 14.22 11.15
N ASP A 350 7.46 15.21 10.40
CA ASP A 350 8.54 14.97 9.45
C ASP A 350 9.88 14.70 10.15
N LEU A 351 10.11 15.26 11.34
CA LEU A 351 11.30 14.95 12.14
C LEU A 351 11.29 13.49 12.60
N VAL A 352 10.12 12.97 13.01
CA VAL A 352 9.94 11.53 13.32
C VAL A 352 10.20 10.69 12.07
N ASP A 353 9.58 11.04 10.94
CA ASP A 353 9.67 10.23 9.71
C ASP A 353 11.09 10.20 9.11
N VAL A 354 11.82 11.33 9.10
CA VAL A 354 13.24 11.35 8.67
C VAL A 354 14.10 10.53 9.61
N THR A 355 13.93 10.69 10.93
CA THR A 355 14.73 9.94 11.91
C THR A 355 14.44 8.44 11.80
N ARG A 356 13.17 8.06 11.63
CA ARG A 356 12.73 6.68 11.34
C ARG A 356 13.41 6.13 10.07
N GLN A 357 13.40 6.89 8.97
CA GLN A 357 14.05 6.46 7.72
C GLN A 357 15.55 6.21 7.92
N VAL A 358 16.24 7.04 8.69
CA VAL A 358 17.67 6.82 8.99
C VAL A 358 17.88 5.54 9.79
N LEU A 359 17.04 5.28 10.79
CA LEU A 359 17.12 4.04 11.58
C LEU A 359 16.79 2.80 10.74
N GLN A 360 15.91 2.90 9.75
CA GLN A 360 15.69 1.84 8.77
C GLN A 360 16.96 1.55 7.96
N VAL A 361 17.65 2.59 7.45
CA VAL A 361 18.90 2.40 6.69
C VAL A 361 19.99 1.79 7.58
N LEU A 362 20.10 2.23 8.84
CA LEU A 362 21.06 1.66 9.79
C LEU A 362 20.73 0.20 10.15
N THR A 363 19.46 -0.17 10.24
CA THR A 363 19.04 -1.57 10.41
C THR A 363 19.61 -2.44 9.29
N THR A 364 19.56 -1.96 8.04
CA THR A 364 20.19 -2.64 6.90
C THR A 364 21.70 -2.81 7.08
N SER A 365 22.39 -1.78 7.59
CA SER A 365 23.83 -1.88 7.86
C SER A 365 24.15 -2.89 8.96
N PHE A 366 23.42 -2.88 10.08
CA PHE A 366 23.61 -3.87 11.15
C PHE A 366 23.25 -5.28 10.70
N TYR A 367 22.25 -5.45 9.83
CA TYR A 367 21.97 -6.74 9.19
C TYR A 367 23.17 -7.26 8.40
N LYS A 368 23.83 -6.40 7.59
CA LYS A 368 25.05 -6.78 6.86
C LYS A 368 26.16 -7.21 7.82
N ASP A 369 26.41 -6.44 8.89
CA ASP A 369 27.42 -6.78 9.90
C ASP A 369 27.11 -8.12 10.59
N ILE A 370 25.84 -8.38 10.95
CA ILE A 370 25.38 -9.66 11.53
C ILE A 370 25.63 -10.81 10.57
N SER A 371 25.26 -10.61 9.29
CA SER A 371 25.47 -11.62 8.24
C SER A 371 26.95 -11.94 8.06
N ASP A 372 27.79 -10.93 7.92
CA ASP A 372 29.23 -11.10 7.70
C ASP A 372 29.91 -11.74 8.90
N ALA A 373 29.53 -11.35 10.12
CA ALA A 373 30.04 -11.94 11.35
C ALA A 373 29.66 -13.42 11.47
N PHE A 374 28.41 -13.79 11.16
CA PHE A 374 27.98 -15.18 11.19
C PHE A 374 28.72 -16.04 10.16
N HIS A 375 28.80 -15.60 8.90
CA HIS A 375 29.51 -16.34 7.86
C HIS A 375 31.01 -16.44 8.11
N SER A 376 31.59 -15.44 8.76
CA SER A 376 33.00 -15.44 9.16
C SER A 376 33.26 -16.15 10.50
N GLN A 377 32.23 -16.74 11.13
CA GLN A 377 32.30 -17.41 12.43
C GLN A 377 32.85 -16.52 13.56
N LYS A 378 32.54 -15.22 13.51
CA LYS A 378 33.01 -14.19 14.43
C LYS A 378 31.97 -13.90 15.49
N LEU A 379 31.95 -14.73 16.54
CA LEU A 379 30.95 -14.63 17.62
C LEU A 379 30.96 -13.27 18.35
N PRO A 380 32.10 -12.66 18.72
CA PRO A 380 32.10 -11.34 19.38
C PRO A 380 31.48 -10.24 18.52
N GLU A 381 31.76 -10.24 17.22
CA GLU A 381 31.21 -9.29 16.26
C GLU A 381 29.71 -9.50 16.04
N LEU A 382 29.26 -10.77 15.97
CA LEU A 382 27.84 -11.12 15.90
C LEU A 382 27.08 -10.63 17.13
N LEU A 383 27.63 -10.86 18.33
CA LEU A 383 27.04 -10.37 19.59
C LEU A 383 26.98 -8.85 19.64
N THR A 384 28.00 -8.16 19.12
CA THR A 384 28.06 -6.70 19.09
C THR A 384 27.01 -6.14 18.14
N ALA A 385 27.00 -6.57 16.87
CA ALA A 385 26.09 -6.05 15.86
C ALA A 385 24.63 -6.45 16.16
N GLY A 386 24.39 -7.71 16.52
CA GLY A 386 23.09 -8.22 16.91
C GLY A 386 22.57 -7.58 18.20
N GLY A 387 23.45 -7.35 19.17
CA GLY A 387 23.12 -6.70 20.43
C GLY A 387 22.70 -5.24 20.23
N VAL A 388 23.44 -4.48 19.42
CA VAL A 388 23.06 -3.08 19.07
C VAL A 388 21.75 -3.05 18.29
N LEU A 389 21.53 -3.97 17.35
CA LEU A 389 20.27 -4.00 16.61
C LEU A 389 19.07 -4.25 17.53
N VAL A 390 19.11 -5.33 18.30
CA VAL A 390 17.95 -5.85 19.06
C VAL A 390 17.69 -5.08 20.34
N TYR A 391 18.73 -4.72 21.10
CA TYR A 391 18.58 -4.17 22.45
C TYR A 391 18.74 -2.65 22.51
N ASP A 392 19.00 -2.01 21.37
CA ASP A 392 19.29 -0.58 21.35
C ASP A 392 18.61 0.15 20.18
N LEU A 393 18.95 -0.17 18.93
CA LEU A 393 18.40 0.52 17.76
C LEU A 393 16.87 0.32 17.63
N LEU A 394 16.38 -0.92 17.68
CA LEU A 394 14.95 -1.19 17.56
C LEU A 394 14.12 -0.63 18.74
N PRO A 395 14.59 -0.72 20.01
CA PRO A 395 13.96 -0.03 21.13
C PRO A 395 13.93 1.51 21.00
N GLU A 396 15.00 2.15 20.52
CA GLU A 396 15.00 3.59 20.28
C GLU A 396 14.04 3.98 19.15
N LEU A 397 13.96 3.18 18.09
CA LEU A 397 12.97 3.37 17.02
C LEU A 397 11.54 3.25 17.55
N ASN A 398 11.24 2.23 18.36
CA ASN A 398 9.93 2.09 19.00
C ASN A 398 9.59 3.31 19.87
N ARG A 399 10.57 3.82 20.64
CA ARG A 399 10.39 4.99 21.50
C ARG A 399 10.14 6.26 20.69
N LEU A 400 10.85 6.47 19.60
CA LEU A 400 10.64 7.58 18.67
C LEU A 400 9.22 7.56 18.10
N LEU A 401 8.80 6.42 17.54
CA LEU A 401 7.47 6.25 16.94
C LEU A 401 6.35 6.37 17.98
N SER A 402 6.62 5.98 19.23
CA SER A 402 5.67 6.12 20.34
C SER A 402 5.49 7.57 20.81
N SER A 403 6.33 8.51 20.34
CA SER A 403 6.29 9.91 20.78
C SER A 403 5.36 10.81 19.96
N ASP A 404 4.78 10.32 18.86
CA ASP A 404 3.90 11.09 17.99
C ASP A 404 2.62 10.30 17.66
N PRO A 405 1.42 10.92 17.70
CA PRO A 405 0.15 10.20 17.52
C PRO A 405 -0.02 9.55 16.14
N ASN A 406 0.72 10.00 15.12
CA ASN A 406 0.61 9.49 13.76
C ASN A 406 1.33 8.14 13.55
N PHE A 407 2.07 7.66 14.54
CA PHE A 407 2.90 6.45 14.43
C PHE A 407 2.56 5.39 15.48
N LEU A 408 1.32 5.40 16.01
CA LEU A 408 0.90 4.50 17.10
C LEU A 408 0.05 3.33 16.59
N LEU A 409 0.48 2.10 16.85
CA LEU A 409 -0.34 0.90 16.61
C LEU A 409 -1.65 0.95 17.42
N GLY A 410 -1.60 1.49 18.64
CA GLY A 410 -2.79 1.57 19.51
C GLY A 410 -3.92 2.38 18.90
N THR A 411 -3.63 3.45 18.15
CA THR A 411 -4.65 4.25 17.47
C THR A 411 -5.37 3.43 16.40
N TRP A 412 -4.65 2.62 15.61
CA TRP A 412 -5.24 1.74 14.61
C TRP A 412 -6.13 0.66 15.23
N LEU A 413 -5.63 -0.01 16.27
CA LEU A 413 -6.37 -1.08 16.95
C LEU A 413 -7.60 -0.54 17.69
N GLU A 414 -7.49 0.62 18.35
CA GLU A 414 -8.63 1.22 19.04
C GLU A 414 -9.71 1.68 18.05
N ARG A 415 -9.32 2.23 16.88
CA ARG A 415 -10.26 2.54 15.80
C ARG A 415 -11.03 1.29 15.37
N ALA A 416 -10.34 0.17 15.13
CA ALA A 416 -10.98 -1.08 14.77
C ALA A 416 -11.93 -1.58 15.88
N ARG A 417 -11.48 -1.60 17.13
CA ARG A 417 -12.30 -2.05 18.28
C ARG A 417 -13.52 -1.17 18.51
N SER A 418 -13.41 0.15 18.31
CA SER A 418 -14.50 1.10 18.55
C SER A 418 -15.70 0.95 17.61
N LEU A 419 -15.54 0.21 16.50
CA LEU A 419 -16.63 -0.10 15.57
C LEU A 419 -17.49 -1.29 16.03
N ALA A 420 -17.05 -2.02 17.04
CA ALA A 420 -17.73 -3.21 17.54
C ALA A 420 -18.89 -2.87 18.49
N ILE A 421 -19.92 -3.72 18.52
CA ILE A 421 -21.04 -3.59 19.48
C ILE A 421 -20.83 -4.34 20.79
N ASP A 422 -19.89 -5.30 20.81
CA ASP A 422 -19.55 -6.10 21.98
C ASP A 422 -18.07 -6.53 21.96
N ASP A 423 -17.59 -7.06 23.09
CA ASP A 423 -16.19 -7.45 23.25
C ASP A 423 -15.74 -8.56 22.28
N LYS A 424 -16.66 -9.45 21.86
CA LYS A 424 -16.31 -10.54 20.93
C LYS A 424 -16.06 -9.99 19.54
N GLU A 425 -16.89 -9.06 19.09
CA GLU A 425 -16.69 -8.36 17.82
C GLU A 425 -15.45 -7.44 17.88
N ALA A 426 -15.20 -6.79 19.02
CA ALA A 426 -13.99 -5.98 19.21
C ALA A 426 -12.72 -6.83 19.12
N ASP A 427 -12.72 -8.03 19.70
CA ASP A 427 -11.59 -8.97 19.60
C ASP A 427 -11.41 -9.50 18.17
N LEU A 428 -12.50 -9.71 17.41
CA LEU A 428 -12.43 -10.08 16.00
C LEU A 428 -11.82 -8.95 15.15
N TYR A 429 -12.25 -7.70 15.37
CA TYR A 429 -11.74 -6.54 14.65
C TYR A 429 -10.27 -6.24 15.00
N ASP A 430 -9.87 -6.41 16.27
CA ASP A 430 -8.47 -6.35 16.71
C ASP A 430 -7.61 -7.41 16.01
N MET A 431 -8.08 -8.66 15.95
CA MET A 431 -7.40 -9.75 15.24
C MET A 431 -7.26 -9.47 13.74
N ASN A 432 -8.34 -9.01 13.09
CA ASN A 432 -8.31 -8.62 11.67
C ASN A 432 -7.30 -7.48 11.43
N ALA A 433 -7.31 -6.46 12.28
CA ALA A 433 -6.43 -5.30 12.18
C ALA A 433 -4.95 -5.70 12.33
N ARG A 434 -4.62 -6.64 13.21
CA ARG A 434 -3.24 -7.17 13.36
C ARG A 434 -2.84 -8.06 12.19
N ASN A 435 -3.73 -8.96 11.79
CA ASN A 435 -3.47 -9.91 10.71
C ASN A 435 -3.20 -9.18 9.40
N GLN A 436 -3.98 -8.14 9.08
CA GLN A 436 -3.80 -7.33 7.87
C GLN A 436 -2.38 -6.73 7.78
N LEU A 437 -1.83 -6.23 8.89
CA LEU A 437 -0.50 -5.60 8.93
C LEU A 437 0.67 -6.60 8.88
N THR A 438 0.41 -7.89 9.13
CA THR A 438 1.44 -8.90 9.40
C THR A 438 1.30 -10.11 8.48
N LEU A 439 0.63 -11.19 8.89
CA LEU A 439 0.54 -12.43 8.12
C LEU A 439 -0.36 -12.33 6.89
N TRP A 440 -1.30 -11.38 6.90
CA TRP A 440 -2.31 -11.09 5.87
C TRP A 440 -3.35 -12.20 5.67
N GLY A 441 -2.94 -13.47 5.72
CA GLY A 441 -3.80 -14.64 5.78
C GLY A 441 -3.43 -15.57 6.95
N PRO A 442 -4.23 -16.64 7.16
CA PRO A 442 -4.11 -17.51 8.33
C PRO A 442 -2.78 -18.27 8.43
N ASN A 443 -2.05 -18.46 7.33
CA ASN A 443 -0.79 -19.18 7.28
C ASN A 443 0.38 -18.31 6.78
N GLY A 444 0.21 -16.99 6.77
CA GLY A 444 1.23 -16.10 6.22
C GLY A 444 1.24 -16.08 4.69
N GLU A 445 0.07 -16.06 4.06
CA GLU A 445 -0.08 -16.08 2.60
C GLU A 445 0.60 -14.88 1.93
N ILE A 446 0.59 -13.69 2.57
CA ILE A 446 1.23 -12.47 2.04
C ILE A 446 1.98 -11.71 3.15
N ILE A 447 2.90 -12.40 3.83
CA ILE A 447 3.64 -11.91 4.99
C ILE A 447 4.25 -10.52 4.73
N ASP A 448 4.01 -9.62 5.69
CA ASP A 448 4.51 -8.25 5.77
C ASP A 448 4.16 -7.38 4.55
N TYR A 449 3.12 -7.72 3.78
CA TYR A 449 2.72 -6.93 2.60
C TYR A 449 2.30 -5.51 2.97
N ALA A 450 1.44 -5.38 3.97
CA ALA A 450 0.92 -4.13 4.49
C ALA A 450 1.66 -3.67 5.75
N ASN A 451 2.98 -3.89 5.77
CA ASN A 451 3.83 -3.54 6.90
C ASN A 451 3.72 -2.05 7.26
N LYS A 452 3.95 -1.75 8.55
CA LYS A 452 3.99 -0.39 9.09
C LYS A 452 5.17 -0.26 10.03
N GLU A 453 5.68 0.95 10.18
CA GLU A 453 6.66 1.28 11.21
C GLU A 453 5.97 2.09 12.31
N TRP A 454 5.32 1.40 13.24
CA TRP A 454 4.56 1.99 14.34
C TRP A 454 5.08 1.57 15.70
N GLY A 455 5.00 2.48 16.68
CA GLY A 455 5.22 2.20 18.09
C GLY A 455 4.28 1.09 18.57
N GLY A 456 4.81 0.15 19.35
CA GLY A 456 4.15 -1.11 19.71
C GLY A 456 4.39 -2.23 18.69
N LEU A 457 4.19 -1.96 17.39
CA LEU A 457 4.47 -2.96 16.34
C LEU A 457 5.99 -3.23 16.21
N MET A 458 6.82 -2.19 16.36
CA MET A 458 8.28 -2.32 16.40
C MET A 458 8.75 -3.21 17.56
N GLU A 459 8.14 -3.08 18.73
CA GLU A 459 8.51 -3.81 19.94
C GLU A 459 8.06 -5.28 19.91
N ASP A 460 6.80 -5.52 19.56
CA ASP A 460 6.16 -6.81 19.78
C ASP A 460 6.10 -7.72 18.56
N TYR A 461 6.42 -7.18 17.37
CA TYR A 461 6.47 -7.96 16.14
C TYR A 461 7.87 -7.97 15.56
N TYR A 462 8.39 -6.84 15.09
CA TYR A 462 9.67 -6.84 14.36
C TYR A 462 10.87 -7.10 15.27
N ALA A 463 10.95 -6.47 16.45
CA ALA A 463 12.06 -6.70 17.38
C ALA A 463 12.08 -8.13 17.92
N GLN A 464 10.91 -8.75 18.13
CA GLN A 464 10.84 -10.16 18.55
C GLN A 464 11.39 -11.10 17.48
N ARG A 465 11.10 -10.83 16.19
CA ARG A 465 11.63 -11.59 15.06
C ARG A 465 13.14 -11.46 14.93
N TRP A 466 13.66 -10.23 15.04
CA TRP A 466 15.10 -9.96 15.00
C TRP A 466 15.83 -10.54 16.20
N GLY A 467 15.25 -10.46 17.40
CA GLY A 467 15.77 -11.07 18.61
C GLY A 467 15.90 -12.59 18.47
N LEU A 468 14.84 -13.25 17.97
CA LEU A 468 14.87 -14.69 17.69
C LEU A 468 15.96 -15.03 16.66
N PHE A 469 16.07 -14.26 15.58
CA PHE A 469 17.07 -14.50 14.53
C PHE A 469 18.50 -14.41 15.07
N VAL A 470 18.86 -13.30 15.74
CA VAL A 470 20.18 -13.10 16.32
C VAL A 470 20.50 -14.19 17.35
N HIS A 471 19.53 -14.54 18.20
CA HIS A 471 19.70 -15.61 19.18
C HIS A 471 19.99 -16.97 18.51
N THR A 472 19.21 -17.35 17.50
CA THR A 472 19.43 -18.59 16.75
C THR A 472 20.81 -18.59 16.06
N LEU A 473 21.27 -17.46 15.51
CA LEU A 473 22.60 -17.38 14.91
C LEU A 473 23.71 -17.58 15.95
N VAL A 474 23.57 -17.00 17.15
CA VAL A 474 24.51 -17.19 18.25
C VAL A 474 24.55 -18.66 18.69
N GLU A 475 23.39 -19.29 18.86
CA GLU A 475 23.30 -20.71 19.22
C GLU A 475 23.93 -21.62 18.15
N CYS A 476 23.73 -21.32 16.87
CA CYS A 476 24.37 -22.04 15.77
C CYS A 476 25.90 -21.96 15.84
N LEU A 477 26.46 -20.77 16.10
CA LEU A 477 27.92 -20.63 16.24
C LEU A 477 28.45 -21.33 17.50
N ASP A 478 27.77 -21.20 18.63
CA ASP A 478 28.20 -21.80 19.91
C ASP A 478 28.15 -23.34 19.88
N SER A 479 27.10 -23.90 19.27
CA SER A 479 26.91 -25.36 19.14
C SER A 479 27.60 -25.98 17.92
N GLY A 480 28.17 -25.16 17.03
CA GLY A 480 28.75 -25.61 15.76
C GLY A 480 27.72 -26.17 14.76
N GLN A 481 26.43 -25.88 14.94
CA GLN A 481 25.37 -26.34 14.04
C GLN A 481 25.07 -25.32 12.93
N PRO A 482 24.75 -25.77 11.71
CA PRO A 482 24.40 -24.85 10.63
C PRO A 482 23.02 -24.21 10.86
N PHE A 483 22.89 -22.93 10.52
CA PHE A 483 21.59 -22.26 10.47
C PHE A 483 20.70 -22.88 9.39
N LYS A 484 19.46 -23.24 9.76
CA LYS A 484 18.46 -23.80 8.86
C LYS A 484 17.25 -22.87 8.76
N GLN A 485 17.11 -22.20 7.60
CA GLN A 485 16.05 -21.21 7.37
C GLN A 485 14.65 -21.78 7.61
N ASP A 486 14.37 -23.02 7.21
CA ASP A 486 13.03 -23.61 7.38
C ASP A 486 12.67 -23.83 8.86
N MET A 487 13.64 -24.24 9.68
CA MET A 487 13.44 -24.37 11.13
C MET A 487 13.20 -23.01 11.77
N PHE A 488 13.97 -21.99 11.38
CA PHE A 488 13.74 -20.61 11.82
C PHE A 488 12.37 -20.10 11.37
N ASN A 489 11.96 -20.36 10.12
CA ASN A 489 10.65 -19.97 9.59
C ASN A 489 9.50 -20.58 10.40
N HIS A 490 9.62 -21.83 10.84
CA HIS A 490 8.63 -22.45 11.73
C HIS A 490 8.59 -21.81 13.11
N ALA A 491 9.75 -21.49 13.69
CA ALA A 491 9.84 -20.85 15.00
C ALA A 491 9.30 -19.40 14.98
N VAL A 492 9.74 -18.60 14.02
CA VAL A 492 9.34 -17.20 13.89
C VAL A 492 7.86 -17.05 13.56
N PHE A 493 7.26 -18.01 12.84
CA PHE A 493 5.82 -18.02 12.60
C PHE A 493 5.00 -18.09 13.90
N GLN A 494 5.51 -18.74 14.96
CA GLN A 494 4.84 -18.74 16.26
C GLN A 494 4.90 -17.37 16.94
N VAL A 495 5.99 -16.62 16.75
CA VAL A 495 6.11 -15.23 17.22
C VAL A 495 5.10 -14.34 16.49
N GLU A 496 5.06 -14.45 15.16
CA GLU A 496 4.16 -13.66 14.31
C GLU A 496 2.69 -13.96 14.62
N LYS A 497 2.34 -15.24 14.75
CA LYS A 497 1.00 -15.66 15.16
C LYS A 497 0.69 -15.22 16.59
N GLY A 498 1.67 -15.31 17.50
CA GLY A 498 1.55 -14.84 18.88
C GLY A 498 1.15 -13.38 18.94
N PHE A 499 1.76 -12.51 18.13
CA PHE A 499 1.40 -11.09 18.04
C PHE A 499 -0.07 -10.86 17.67
N ILE A 500 -0.60 -11.63 16.71
CA ILE A 500 -2.00 -11.49 16.25
C ILE A 500 -2.99 -11.84 17.37
N TYR A 501 -2.68 -12.83 18.21
CA TYR A 501 -3.60 -13.36 19.22
C TYR A 501 -3.27 -12.93 20.67
N ASN A 502 -2.25 -12.08 20.88
CA ASN A 502 -1.80 -11.71 22.24
C ASN A 502 -2.79 -10.84 23.03
N ARG A 503 -3.78 -10.21 22.37
CA ARG A 503 -4.76 -9.28 22.96
C ARG A 503 -4.14 -8.12 23.76
N ARG A 504 -2.85 -7.82 23.55
CA ARG A 504 -2.16 -6.72 24.24
C ARG A 504 -2.76 -5.40 23.79
N LYS A 505 -3.14 -4.54 24.73
CA LYS A 505 -3.56 -3.17 24.44
C LYS A 505 -2.33 -2.28 24.28
N TYR A 506 -2.36 -1.41 23.27
CA TYR A 506 -1.28 -0.45 23.00
C TYR A 506 -1.77 0.98 23.30
N PRO A 507 -0.86 1.89 23.70
CA PRO A 507 -1.22 3.28 23.94
C PRO A 507 -1.81 3.97 22.70
N THR A 508 -2.86 4.76 22.89
CA THR A 508 -3.47 5.64 21.88
C THR A 508 -3.03 7.09 22.01
N LYS A 509 -2.16 7.38 22.97
CA LYS A 509 -1.59 8.69 23.23
C LYS A 509 -0.07 8.61 23.15
N PRO A 510 0.59 9.63 22.59
CA PRO A 510 2.04 9.66 22.53
C PRO A 510 2.66 9.68 23.92
N HIS A 511 3.88 9.17 24.03
CA HIS A 511 4.68 9.16 25.25
C HIS A 511 6.12 9.60 24.99
N GLY A 512 6.65 10.46 25.86
CA GLY A 512 7.98 11.06 25.73
C GLY A 512 7.98 12.34 24.91
N ASP A 513 9.10 13.07 24.96
CA ASP A 513 9.31 14.27 24.15
C ASP A 513 10.00 13.89 22.83
N THR A 514 9.35 14.18 21.71
CA THR A 514 9.83 13.81 20.37
C THR A 514 11.20 14.41 20.06
N TYR A 515 11.46 15.66 20.46
CA TYR A 515 12.74 16.32 20.17
C TYR A 515 13.87 15.70 20.97
N GLU A 516 13.69 15.52 22.28
CA GLU A 516 14.71 14.90 23.14
C GLU A 516 15.04 13.48 22.68
N ILE A 517 14.03 12.71 22.29
CA ILE A 517 14.23 11.35 21.75
C ILE A 517 14.99 11.40 20.41
N ALA A 518 14.53 12.21 19.45
CA ALA A 518 15.17 12.32 18.13
C ALA A 518 16.61 12.86 18.24
N TYR A 519 16.85 13.84 19.12
CA TYR A 519 18.16 14.42 19.36
C TYR A 519 19.13 13.42 20.01
N ARG A 520 18.67 12.63 21.00
CA ARG A 520 19.47 11.54 21.58
C ARG A 520 19.85 10.51 20.52
N ILE A 521 18.90 10.10 19.69
CA ILE A 521 19.14 9.17 18.57
C ILE A 521 20.17 9.78 17.61
N PHE A 522 20.05 11.06 17.28
CA PHE A 522 20.99 11.77 16.42
C PHE A 522 22.41 11.76 16.99
N LEU A 523 22.61 12.18 18.23
CA LEU A 523 23.93 12.19 18.87
C LEU A 523 24.59 10.81 18.87
N LYS A 524 23.79 9.75 19.02
CA LYS A 524 24.27 8.37 19.10
C LYS A 524 24.61 7.77 17.73
N TYR A 525 23.72 7.93 16.77
CA TYR A 525 23.77 7.18 15.52
C TYR A 525 24.28 7.99 14.33
N TYR A 526 24.23 9.33 14.36
CA TYR A 526 24.76 10.14 13.27
C TYR A 526 26.26 9.92 13.01
N PRO A 527 27.15 9.88 14.04
CA PRO A 527 28.55 9.55 13.82
C PRO A 527 28.77 8.14 13.27
N GLN A 528 27.90 7.18 13.63
CA GLN A 528 27.96 5.81 13.12
C GLN A 528 27.49 5.73 11.67
N ALA A 529 26.43 6.46 11.32
CA ALA A 529 25.92 6.57 9.96
C ALA A 529 26.99 7.13 9.01
N LEU A 530 27.72 8.16 9.43
CA LEU A 530 28.81 8.74 8.64
C LEU A 530 30.00 7.79 8.45
N LYS A 531 30.28 6.88 9.40
CA LYS A 531 31.35 5.87 9.26
C LYS A 531 31.01 4.76 8.26
N ARG A 532 29.74 4.67 7.84
CA ARG A 532 29.20 3.63 6.95
C ARG A 532 28.93 4.14 5.53
N LEU A 533 29.18 5.42 5.27
CA LEU A 533 29.36 5.96 3.92
C LEU A 533 30.76 5.59 3.42
#